data_AF-L2FWW0-F1
#
_entry.id   AF-L2FWW0-F1
#
_cell.length_a   1.000
_cell.length_b   1.000
_cell.length_c   1.000
_cell.angle_alpha   90.00
_cell.angle_beta   90.00
_cell.angle_gamma   90.00
#
_symmetry.space_group_name_H-M   'P 1'
#
loop_
_entity.id
_entity.type
_entity.pdbx_description
1 polymer ?
#
loop_
_entity_poly.entity_id
_entity_poly.type
_entity_poly.pdbx_seq_one_letter_code
_entity_poly.pdbx_strand_id
1 'polypeptide(L)'
;MYHFEYPITRPYPFKWFTPVAIIGCVILTAVFSLVNLTSNGFDLKPLYTTDVNGTEAAANARWFNKPPFNWQGDMDVECQPYLLTVGDSFFTSNHGFRYKVKSIELPTRDAESPDIRSSIGYKNTTLEECFLSQMFVKLMKSDPARLPSWWISFKNTVATATLQCTVVSDAGLAEVTMEAEYEGETEPVYDYVMDSNHKTRASVWWGTRLSNAYFIGILSAASQVPGVDVLGETYLNRARLTFNRNLSKTDIRSENFFDLGWTFQFENSYLQTLWMDLPYDTTPYNSDFWGSPTLTESLHYSKIMHSLFALDLGNCEPPNLLLDEDGLRYAIMDPQNTNRFPGALLNNFTEPVQLDNGRFTKLPKPNEAGIDANVPLNESYGTIQPLMGPLSCNKATIAAQYLCSVPKQKSVGVMLLAIILADLVFLQAAWKLLQWFADSRMANRPQMKFCEGCLEAQGGNAGGFELEKQPRGRQQAGSSLRPNDHYVRLHSRE
;
A
#
# COMPACT_ATOMS: atom_id res chain seq x y z
N MET A 1 -17.27 57.14 -44.64
CA MET A 1 -17.74 58.09 -43.61
C MET A 1 -18.76 57.33 -42.76
N TYR A 2 -18.35 56.83 -41.59
CA TYR A 2 -19.25 56.05 -40.73
C TYR A 2 -19.94 57.02 -39.76
N HIS A 3 -21.26 57.10 -39.83
CA HIS A 3 -22.05 57.82 -38.84
C HIS A 3 -22.23 56.96 -37.59
N PHE A 4 -21.86 57.51 -36.44
CA PHE A 4 -22.25 56.99 -35.14
C PHE A 4 -23.67 57.47 -34.84
N GLU A 5 -24.65 56.57 -34.91
CA GLU A 5 -25.94 56.78 -34.26
C GLU A 5 -25.81 56.39 -32.78
N TYR A 6 -26.17 57.30 -31.87
CA TYR A 6 -26.24 57.02 -30.45
C TYR A 6 -27.65 56.52 -30.12
N PRO A 7 -27.83 55.36 -29.47
CA PRO A 7 -29.15 54.97 -29.01
C PRO A 7 -29.59 55.95 -27.93
N ILE A 8 -30.73 56.62 -28.15
CA ILE A 8 -31.38 57.49 -27.17
C ILE A 8 -31.69 56.64 -25.92
N THR A 9 -30.83 56.72 -24.92
CA THR A 9 -31.01 56.07 -23.63
C THR A 9 -31.89 56.97 -22.79
N ARG A 10 -33.21 56.71 -22.79
CA ARG A 10 -34.08 57.36 -21.81
C ARG A 10 -33.77 56.82 -20.41
N PRO A 11 -33.72 57.67 -19.38
CA PRO A 11 -33.66 57.18 -18.01
C PRO A 11 -34.90 56.35 -17.71
N TYR A 12 -34.73 55.20 -17.07
CA TYR A 12 -35.87 54.38 -16.66
C TYR A 12 -36.77 55.20 -15.72
N PRO A 13 -38.10 55.25 -15.97
CA PRO A 13 -39.03 56.11 -15.23
C PRO A 13 -39.30 55.63 -13.79
N PHE A 14 -38.67 54.52 -13.39
CA PHE A 14 -38.83 53.88 -12.10
C PHE A 14 -37.80 54.42 -11.11
N LYS A 15 -38.23 55.28 -10.18
CA LYS A 15 -37.38 55.82 -9.08
C LYS A 15 -36.73 54.75 -8.19
N TRP A 16 -37.24 53.52 -8.25
CA TRP A 16 -36.78 52.34 -7.51
C TRP A 16 -35.74 51.53 -8.29
N PHE A 17 -35.56 51.76 -9.58
CA PHE A 17 -34.61 51.02 -10.41
C PHE A 17 -33.16 51.29 -10.02
N THR A 18 -32.79 52.56 -9.85
CA THR A 18 -31.44 52.97 -9.44
C THR A 18 -31.03 52.42 -8.06
N PRO A 19 -31.83 52.58 -6.98
CA PRO A 19 -31.46 52.01 -5.68
C PRO A 19 -31.44 50.48 -5.69
N VAL A 20 -32.34 49.81 -6.42
CA VAL A 20 -32.33 48.35 -6.58
C VAL A 20 -31.08 47.88 -7.35
N ALA A 21 -30.69 48.59 -8.40
CA ALA A 21 -29.49 48.27 -9.16
C ALA A 21 -28.21 48.42 -8.31
N ILE A 22 -28.11 49.48 -7.51
CA ILE A 22 -26.96 49.71 -6.62
C ILE A 22 -26.90 48.64 -5.53
N ILE A 23 -28.00 48.44 -4.78
CA ILE A 23 -28.05 47.45 -3.70
C ILE A 23 -27.86 46.03 -4.26
N GLY A 24 -28.51 45.71 -5.38
CA GLY A 24 -28.37 44.44 -6.07
C GLY A 24 -26.93 44.21 -6.55
N CYS A 25 -26.27 45.22 -7.10
CA CYS A 25 -24.87 45.12 -7.50
C CYS A 25 -23.95 44.83 -6.31
N VAL A 26 -24.15 45.51 -5.16
CA VAL A 26 -23.33 45.26 -3.95
C VAL A 26 -23.53 43.83 -3.45
N ILE A 27 -24.78 43.37 -3.34
CA ILE A 27 -25.11 42.02 -2.87
C ILE A 27 -24.55 40.97 -3.85
N LEU A 28 -24.79 41.14 -5.15
CA LEU A 28 -24.30 40.21 -6.17
C LEU A 28 -22.78 40.17 -6.23
N THR A 29 -22.11 41.31 -6.05
CA THR A 29 -20.64 41.35 -5.95
C THR A 29 -20.17 40.50 -4.78
N ALA A 30 -20.73 40.69 -3.59
CA ALA A 30 -20.36 39.89 -2.41
C ALA A 30 -20.62 38.39 -2.60
N VAL A 31 -21.76 38.03 -3.21
CA VAL A 31 -22.13 36.63 -3.48
C VAL A 31 -21.21 36.01 -4.54
N PHE A 32 -20.99 36.69 -5.67
CA PHE A 32 -20.12 36.19 -6.74
C PHE A 32 -18.68 36.08 -6.28
N SER A 33 -18.16 37.05 -5.51
CA SER A 33 -16.81 36.95 -4.96
C SER A 33 -16.66 35.71 -4.06
N LEU A 34 -17.68 35.37 -3.26
CA LEU A 34 -17.65 34.18 -2.40
C LEU A 34 -17.69 32.88 -3.22
N VAL A 35 -18.55 32.81 -4.24
CA VAL A 35 -18.66 31.64 -5.13
C VAL A 35 -17.39 31.46 -5.97
N ASN A 36 -16.81 32.57 -6.48
CA ASN A 36 -15.60 32.54 -7.27
C ASN A 36 -14.35 32.26 -6.43
N LEU A 37 -14.35 32.63 -5.15
CA LEU A 37 -13.28 32.24 -4.23
C LEU A 37 -13.19 30.72 -4.09
N THR A 38 -14.33 30.02 -3.99
CA THR A 38 -14.33 28.56 -3.81
C THR A 38 -14.00 27.82 -5.11
N SER A 39 -14.52 28.28 -6.24
CA SER A 39 -14.30 27.64 -7.54
C SER A 39 -12.94 27.98 -8.18
N ASN A 40 -12.49 29.23 -8.06
CA ASN A 40 -11.28 29.70 -8.75
C ASN A 40 -10.09 29.93 -7.82
N GLY A 41 -10.29 29.95 -6.50
CA GLY A 41 -9.24 30.29 -5.53
C GLY A 41 -8.29 29.16 -5.17
N PHE A 42 -8.58 27.93 -5.59
CA PHE A 42 -7.84 26.73 -5.22
C PHE A 42 -7.46 25.92 -6.47
N ASP A 43 -6.30 25.27 -6.41
CA ASP A 43 -5.86 24.27 -7.39
C ASP A 43 -5.55 22.95 -6.67
N LEU A 44 -5.85 21.83 -7.31
CA LEU A 44 -5.41 20.52 -6.84
C LEU A 44 -3.90 20.39 -7.07
N LYS A 45 -3.16 20.07 -6.01
CA LYS A 45 -1.72 19.79 -6.09
C LYS A 45 -1.40 18.40 -5.55
N PRO A 46 -0.45 17.69 -6.18
CA PRO A 46 0.00 16.39 -5.68
C PRO A 46 0.69 16.54 -4.32
N LEU A 47 0.29 15.71 -3.37
CA LEU A 47 0.91 15.52 -2.06
C LEU A 47 1.20 14.04 -1.86
N TYR A 48 2.43 13.70 -1.49
CA TYR A 48 2.77 12.35 -1.05
C TYR A 48 2.43 12.21 0.44
N THR A 49 1.65 11.19 0.78
CA THR A 49 1.25 10.91 2.17
C THR A 49 1.35 9.41 2.45
N THR A 50 1.58 9.05 3.71
CA THR A 50 1.47 7.67 4.20
C THR A 50 0.10 7.41 4.85
N ASP A 51 -0.64 8.45 5.22
CA ASP A 51 -1.98 8.36 5.80
C ASP A 51 -3.04 8.85 4.81
N VAL A 52 -3.53 7.92 3.99
CA VAL A 52 -4.57 8.17 2.99
C VAL A 52 -5.87 8.62 3.65
N ASN A 53 -6.34 7.87 4.65
CA ASN A 53 -7.64 8.11 5.29
C ASN A 53 -7.67 9.45 6.03
N GLY A 54 -6.61 9.79 6.76
CA GLY A 54 -6.51 11.09 7.43
C GLY A 54 -6.42 12.25 6.44
N THR A 55 -5.71 12.07 5.32
CA THR A 55 -5.56 13.12 4.30
C THR A 55 -6.87 13.39 3.57
N GLU A 56 -7.57 12.35 3.12
CA GLU A 56 -8.87 12.47 2.45
C GLU A 56 -9.92 13.06 3.41
N ALA A 57 -10.00 12.56 4.65
CA ALA A 57 -10.96 13.07 5.64
C ALA A 57 -10.71 14.54 6.01
N ALA A 58 -9.46 14.93 6.25
CA ALA A 58 -9.13 16.30 6.63
C ALA A 58 -9.36 17.30 5.49
N ALA A 59 -9.13 16.89 4.24
CA ALA A 59 -9.32 17.75 3.10
C ALA A 59 -10.80 17.87 2.71
N ASN A 60 -11.55 16.75 2.71
CA ASN A 60 -12.98 16.74 2.37
C ASN A 60 -13.86 17.35 3.49
N ALA A 61 -13.37 17.43 4.73
CA ALA A 61 -14.05 18.14 5.80
C ALA A 61 -14.06 19.68 5.65
N ARG A 62 -13.23 20.25 4.75
CA ARG A 62 -13.11 21.70 4.59
C ARG A 62 -14.41 22.32 4.07
N TRP A 63 -14.75 23.50 4.59
CA TRP A 63 -16.02 24.17 4.31
C TRP A 63 -16.28 24.41 2.82
N PHE A 64 -15.22 24.66 2.03
CA PHE A 64 -15.32 24.94 0.60
C PHE A 64 -15.53 23.67 -0.26
N ASN A 65 -15.31 22.47 0.30
CA ASN A 65 -15.61 21.20 -0.37
C ASN A 65 -17.06 20.73 -0.11
N LYS A 66 -17.87 21.50 0.64
CA LYS A 66 -19.27 21.16 0.95
C LYS A 66 -20.26 21.93 0.06
N PRO A 67 -21.47 21.41 -0.17
CA PRO A 67 -22.55 22.19 -0.78
C PRO A 67 -22.88 23.44 0.08
N PRO A 68 -23.14 24.62 -0.53
CA PRO A 68 -23.35 24.86 -1.97
C PRO A 68 -22.09 25.22 -2.79
N PHE A 69 -20.91 25.13 -2.19
CA PHE A 69 -19.67 25.64 -2.77
C PHE A 69 -18.97 24.66 -3.72
N ASN A 70 -19.17 23.36 -3.50
CA ASN A 70 -18.71 22.28 -4.37
C ASN A 70 -19.88 21.31 -4.65
N TRP A 71 -20.60 21.54 -5.74
CA TRP A 71 -21.72 20.67 -6.16
C TRP A 71 -21.30 19.54 -7.09
N GLN A 72 -20.20 19.71 -7.82
CA GLN A 72 -19.72 18.76 -8.82
C GLN A 72 -18.71 17.75 -8.27
N GLY A 73 -18.18 17.99 -7.06
CA GLY A 73 -17.16 17.11 -6.47
C GLY A 73 -15.75 17.35 -7.03
N ASP A 74 -15.56 18.37 -7.87
CA ASP A 74 -14.30 18.64 -8.58
C ASP A 74 -13.11 18.91 -7.65
N MET A 75 -13.39 19.22 -6.39
CA MET A 75 -12.40 19.52 -5.34
C MET A 75 -12.26 18.41 -4.30
N ASP A 76 -12.94 17.28 -4.51
CA ASP A 76 -12.86 16.13 -3.62
C ASP A 76 -11.46 15.51 -3.73
N VAL A 77 -10.84 15.29 -2.57
CA VAL A 77 -9.52 14.69 -2.50
C VAL A 77 -9.66 13.20 -2.61
N GLU A 78 -9.07 12.67 -3.68
CA GLU A 78 -8.89 11.25 -3.90
C GLU A 78 -7.40 10.93 -4.01
N CYS A 79 -6.96 9.95 -3.22
CA CYS A 79 -5.62 9.41 -3.28
C CYS A 79 -5.57 8.24 -4.28
N GLN A 80 -4.54 8.25 -5.12
CA GLN A 80 -4.27 7.16 -6.04
C GLN A 80 -3.83 5.91 -5.26
N PRO A 81 -4.36 4.71 -5.60
CA PRO A 81 -3.92 3.48 -4.97
C PRO A 81 -2.46 3.18 -5.32
N TYR A 82 -1.75 2.58 -4.38
CA TYR A 82 -0.43 2.02 -4.62
C TYR A 82 -0.59 0.77 -5.50
N LEU A 83 0.11 0.74 -6.64
CA LEU A 83 0.04 -0.41 -7.54
C LEU A 83 0.96 -1.51 -7.01
N LEU A 84 0.37 -2.57 -6.46
CA LEU A 84 1.11 -3.75 -6.03
C LEU A 84 1.27 -4.68 -7.24
N THR A 85 2.51 -4.89 -7.70
CA THR A 85 2.79 -5.76 -8.86
C THR A 85 3.55 -7.02 -8.50
N VAL A 86 3.35 -8.09 -9.27
CA VAL A 86 4.11 -9.33 -9.13
C VAL A 86 5.59 -9.06 -9.40
N GLY A 87 6.45 -9.45 -8.45
CA GLY A 87 7.90 -9.21 -8.50
C GLY A 87 8.37 -8.03 -7.66
N ASP A 88 7.47 -7.13 -7.25
CA ASP A 88 7.81 -6.01 -6.37
C ASP A 88 8.22 -6.51 -4.98
N SER A 89 9.10 -5.74 -4.35
CA SER A 89 9.46 -5.93 -2.95
C SER A 89 8.91 -4.81 -2.07
N PHE A 90 8.38 -5.16 -0.92
CA PHE A 90 7.85 -4.20 0.04
C PHE A 90 8.19 -4.59 1.48
N PHE A 91 7.97 -3.62 2.38
CA PHE A 91 8.00 -3.80 3.83
C PHE A 91 6.60 -3.52 4.39
N THR A 92 6.33 -4.04 5.57
CA THR A 92 5.12 -3.72 6.32
C THR A 92 5.32 -2.43 7.13
N SER A 93 4.22 -1.86 7.64
CA SER A 93 4.23 -0.81 8.67
C SER A 93 4.88 -1.27 9.97
N ASN A 94 4.97 -2.59 10.18
CA ASN A 94 5.67 -3.20 11.30
C ASN A 94 7.17 -3.34 11.04
N HIS A 95 7.70 -2.99 9.87
CA HIS A 95 9.14 -2.94 9.59
C HIS A 95 9.92 -4.20 10.03
N GLY A 96 9.36 -5.40 9.78
CA GLY A 96 10.06 -6.66 10.00
C GLY A 96 10.87 -7.05 8.76
N PHE A 97 10.26 -7.82 7.87
CA PHE A 97 10.93 -8.47 6.74
C PHE A 97 10.69 -7.77 5.41
N ARG A 98 11.59 -8.04 4.48
CA ARG A 98 11.40 -7.70 3.07
C ARG A 98 10.63 -8.83 2.39
N TYR A 99 9.45 -8.52 1.88
CA TYR A 99 8.62 -9.47 1.15
C TYR A 99 8.69 -9.20 -0.34
N LYS A 100 8.63 -10.26 -1.15
CA LYS A 100 8.53 -10.19 -2.61
C LYS A 100 7.23 -10.82 -3.08
N VAL A 101 6.43 -10.11 -3.87
CA VAL A 101 5.16 -10.62 -4.41
C VAL A 101 5.42 -11.69 -5.45
N LYS A 102 4.78 -12.86 -5.32
CA LYS A 102 4.91 -14.00 -6.24
C LYS A 102 3.67 -14.22 -7.11
N SER A 103 2.49 -14.16 -6.52
CA SER A 103 1.22 -14.25 -7.23
C SER A 103 0.16 -13.38 -6.56
N ILE A 104 -0.80 -12.94 -7.37
CA ILE A 104 -1.99 -12.23 -6.92
C ILE A 104 -3.18 -12.92 -7.56
N GLU A 105 -4.09 -13.41 -6.73
CA GLU A 105 -5.22 -14.23 -7.13
C GLU A 105 -6.50 -13.60 -6.59
N LEU A 106 -7.49 -13.36 -7.46
CA LEU A 106 -8.79 -12.91 -7.03
C LEU A 106 -9.76 -14.10 -6.99
N PRO A 107 -10.30 -14.46 -5.82
CA PRO A 107 -11.28 -15.53 -5.71
C PRO A 107 -12.57 -15.13 -6.44
N THR A 108 -12.85 -15.81 -7.55
CA THR A 108 -14.08 -15.65 -8.32
C THR A 108 -15.15 -16.61 -7.79
N ARG A 109 -16.30 -16.07 -7.35
CA ARG A 109 -17.40 -16.89 -6.76
C ARG A 109 -17.97 -17.96 -7.70
N ASP A 110 -17.82 -17.79 -9.01
CA ASP A 110 -18.47 -18.62 -10.04
C ASP A 110 -17.48 -19.30 -11.02
N ALA A 111 -16.17 -19.17 -10.81
CA ALA A 111 -15.16 -19.74 -11.71
C ALA A 111 -14.39 -20.87 -11.02
N GLU A 112 -14.15 -21.96 -11.74
CA GLU A 112 -13.38 -23.13 -11.29
C GLU A 112 -11.88 -22.79 -11.08
N SER A 113 -11.44 -21.63 -11.57
CA SER A 113 -10.07 -21.11 -11.42
C SER A 113 -10.07 -19.66 -10.92
N PRO A 114 -9.14 -19.28 -10.03
CA PRO A 114 -8.97 -17.89 -9.58
C PRO A 114 -8.54 -16.98 -10.75
N ASP A 115 -8.97 -15.71 -10.73
CA ASP A 115 -8.51 -14.69 -11.67
C ASP A 115 -7.09 -14.24 -11.26
N ILE A 116 -6.08 -14.65 -12.03
CA ILE A 116 -4.68 -14.35 -11.75
C ILE A 116 -4.33 -13.00 -12.37
N ARG A 117 -3.88 -12.05 -11.53
CA ARG A 117 -3.47 -10.71 -11.99
C ARG A 117 -2.00 -10.46 -11.80
N SER A 118 -1.43 -9.65 -12.70
CA SER A 118 -0.06 -9.15 -12.56
C SER A 118 0.04 -7.96 -11.62
N SER A 119 -1.07 -7.26 -11.35
CA SER A 119 -1.12 -6.12 -10.45
C SER A 119 -2.53 -5.86 -9.89
N ILE A 120 -2.58 -5.21 -8.72
CA ILE A 120 -3.80 -4.72 -8.07
C ILE A 120 -3.57 -3.34 -7.43
N GLY A 121 -4.63 -2.53 -7.31
CA GLY A 121 -4.58 -1.27 -6.58
C GLY A 121 -4.79 -1.50 -5.08
N TYR A 122 -3.79 -1.16 -4.27
CA TYR A 122 -3.83 -1.25 -2.81
C TYR A 122 -3.98 0.16 -2.19
N LYS A 123 -4.84 0.32 -1.18
CA LYS A 123 -5.17 1.64 -0.59
C LYS A 123 -5.07 1.64 0.94
N ASN A 124 -3.89 1.29 1.46
CA ASN A 124 -3.54 1.29 2.89
C ASN A 124 -4.53 0.50 3.77
N THR A 125 -5.03 -0.62 3.25
CA THR A 125 -5.94 -1.53 3.95
C THR A 125 -5.14 -2.52 4.81
N THR A 126 -5.67 -2.95 5.95
CA THR A 126 -4.94 -3.91 6.80
C THR A 126 -4.76 -5.23 6.08
N LEU A 127 -3.59 -5.86 6.28
CA LEU A 127 -3.36 -7.23 5.83
C LEU A 127 -4.16 -8.17 6.74
N GLU A 128 -4.95 -9.06 6.14
CA GLU A 128 -5.84 -9.98 6.85
C GLU A 128 -5.48 -11.44 6.53
N GLU A 129 -5.79 -12.36 7.46
CA GLU A 129 -5.59 -13.81 7.29
C GLU A 129 -4.18 -14.17 6.80
N CYS A 130 -3.17 -13.50 7.34
CA CYS A 130 -1.79 -13.71 6.98
C CYS A 130 -1.19 -14.92 7.69
N PHE A 131 -0.77 -15.93 6.94
CA PHE A 131 -0.10 -17.10 7.50
C PHE A 131 1.09 -17.57 6.66
N LEU A 132 2.02 -18.23 7.33
CA LEU A 132 3.11 -18.95 6.69
C LEU A 132 2.52 -20.23 6.07
N SER A 133 2.53 -20.32 4.74
CA SER A 133 2.02 -21.46 3.99
C SER A 133 3.08 -22.56 3.85
N GLN A 134 4.32 -22.16 3.58
CA GLN A 134 5.44 -23.09 3.44
C GLN A 134 6.73 -22.49 3.99
N MET A 135 7.49 -23.27 4.74
CA MET A 135 8.88 -22.98 5.07
C MET A 135 9.80 -23.97 4.35
N PHE A 136 10.87 -23.44 3.78
CA PHE A 136 11.82 -24.18 2.99
C PHE A 136 13.23 -23.95 3.53
N VAL A 137 13.95 -25.02 3.87
CA VAL A 137 15.36 -24.94 4.30
C VAL A 137 16.20 -25.79 3.38
N LYS A 138 17.08 -25.13 2.62
CA LYS A 138 18.00 -25.76 1.68
C LYS A 138 19.40 -25.75 2.27
N LEU A 139 19.81 -26.90 2.81
CA LEU A 139 21.13 -27.10 3.37
C LEU A 139 22.13 -27.38 2.24
N MET A 140 23.20 -26.59 2.18
CA MET A 140 24.29 -26.80 1.23
C MET A 140 25.63 -26.71 1.93
N LYS A 141 26.44 -27.76 1.78
CA LYS A 141 27.81 -27.78 2.27
C LYS A 141 28.67 -26.73 1.53
N SER A 142 29.50 -26.02 2.28
CA SER A 142 30.38 -24.95 1.80
C SER A 142 31.82 -25.42 1.58
N ASP A 143 32.17 -26.61 2.08
CA ASP A 143 33.52 -27.14 2.14
C ASP A 143 33.53 -28.66 1.85
N PRO A 144 34.71 -29.28 1.65
CA PRO A 144 34.83 -30.72 1.41
C PRO A 144 35.14 -31.55 2.69
N ALA A 145 35.08 -30.98 3.89
CA ALA A 145 35.44 -31.71 5.12
C ALA A 145 34.50 -32.89 5.36
N ARG A 146 35.02 -33.99 5.90
CA ARG A 146 34.18 -35.12 6.32
C ARG A 146 33.33 -34.72 7.54
N LEU A 147 32.19 -35.38 7.69
CA LEU A 147 31.31 -35.24 8.84
C LEU A 147 31.51 -36.45 9.79
N PRO A 148 31.36 -36.29 11.12
CA PRO A 148 31.11 -35.03 11.83
C PRO A 148 32.31 -34.08 11.74
N SER A 149 32.06 -32.78 11.74
CA SER A 149 33.10 -31.76 11.56
C SER A 149 33.28 -30.87 12.79
N TRP A 150 34.50 -30.39 13.02
CA TRP A 150 34.82 -29.46 14.11
C TRP A 150 34.38 -28.01 13.83
N TRP A 151 33.88 -27.73 12.62
CA TRP A 151 33.36 -26.43 12.19
C TRP A 151 31.97 -26.55 11.52
N ILE A 152 31.27 -25.42 11.33
CA ILE A 152 30.00 -25.40 10.60
C ILE A 152 30.27 -25.55 9.11
N SER A 153 29.89 -26.69 8.54
CA SER A 153 30.08 -26.98 7.11
C SER A 153 28.97 -26.43 6.21
N PHE A 154 27.75 -26.27 6.72
CA PHE A 154 26.56 -25.92 5.92
C PHE A 154 26.32 -24.41 5.82
N LYS A 155 27.35 -23.63 5.48
CA LYS A 155 27.24 -22.15 5.44
C LYS A 155 26.44 -21.61 4.24
N ASN A 156 26.34 -22.36 3.14
CA ASN A 156 25.60 -21.92 1.94
C ASN A 156 24.09 -22.23 2.06
N THR A 157 23.57 -22.24 3.28
CA THR A 157 22.19 -22.62 3.56
C THR A 157 21.25 -21.44 3.34
N VAL A 158 20.14 -21.70 2.66
CA VAL A 158 19.11 -20.70 2.38
C VAL A 158 17.80 -21.16 3.01
N ALA A 159 17.15 -20.27 3.75
CA ALA A 159 15.79 -20.45 4.24
C ALA A 159 14.84 -19.54 3.45
N THR A 160 13.80 -20.12 2.86
CA THR A 160 12.79 -19.40 2.09
C THR A 160 11.42 -19.66 2.71
N ALA A 161 10.66 -18.59 2.93
CA ALA A 161 9.32 -18.65 3.48
C ALA A 161 8.32 -18.17 2.42
N THR A 162 7.27 -18.95 2.20
CA THR A 162 6.13 -18.56 1.37
C THR A 162 4.94 -18.27 2.26
N LEU A 163 4.39 -17.08 2.13
CA LEU A 163 3.29 -16.58 2.94
C LEU A 163 2.11 -16.23 2.06
N GLN A 164 0.92 -16.42 2.61
CA GLN A 164 -0.35 -16.07 1.98
C GLN A 164 -1.05 -15.05 2.87
N CYS A 165 -1.61 -14.02 2.25
CA CYS A 165 -2.39 -12.98 2.92
C CYS A 165 -3.56 -12.56 2.05
N THR A 166 -4.65 -12.19 2.71
CA THR A 166 -5.81 -11.56 2.08
C THR A 166 -5.68 -10.05 2.17
N VAL A 167 -5.85 -9.35 1.05
CA VAL A 167 -5.83 -7.89 0.98
C VAL A 167 -7.08 -7.36 0.29
N VAL A 168 -7.61 -6.25 0.81
CA VAL A 168 -8.71 -5.53 0.17
C VAL A 168 -8.13 -4.59 -0.89
N SER A 169 -8.42 -4.86 -2.15
CA SER A 169 -8.00 -4.10 -3.33
C SER A 169 -9.15 -3.34 -3.99
N ASP A 170 -8.82 -2.50 -4.96
CA ASP A 170 -9.78 -1.83 -5.85
C ASP A 170 -10.68 -2.79 -6.64
N ALA A 171 -10.17 -3.99 -6.95
CA ALA A 171 -10.89 -5.04 -7.66
C ALA A 171 -11.64 -6.02 -6.71
N GLY A 172 -11.59 -5.80 -5.40
CA GLY A 172 -12.20 -6.65 -4.37
C GLY A 172 -11.16 -7.34 -3.48
N LEU A 173 -11.56 -8.43 -2.83
CA LEU A 173 -10.64 -9.26 -2.03
C LEU A 173 -9.66 -9.96 -2.97
N ALA A 174 -8.37 -9.86 -2.67
CA ALA A 174 -7.30 -10.53 -3.40
C ALA A 174 -6.45 -11.33 -2.41
N GLU A 175 -6.12 -12.57 -2.79
CA GLU A 175 -5.13 -13.39 -2.10
C GLU A 175 -3.76 -13.11 -2.72
N VAL A 176 -2.81 -12.69 -1.89
CA VAL A 176 -1.45 -12.34 -2.30
C VAL A 176 -0.49 -13.37 -1.71
N THR A 177 0.18 -14.09 -2.60
CA THR A 177 1.29 -14.95 -2.21
C THR A 177 2.59 -14.16 -2.28
N MET A 178 3.34 -14.19 -1.18
CA MET A 178 4.61 -13.50 -1.05
C MET A 178 5.71 -14.45 -0.57
N GLU A 179 6.95 -14.05 -0.84
CA GLU A 179 8.15 -14.78 -0.44
C GLU A 179 9.05 -13.88 0.40
N ALA A 180 9.56 -14.42 1.50
CA ALA A 180 10.66 -13.85 2.25
C ALA A 180 11.83 -14.84 2.19
N GLU A 181 13.01 -14.34 1.83
CA GLU A 181 14.22 -15.15 1.73
C GLU A 181 15.23 -14.69 2.79
N TYR A 182 15.83 -15.65 3.47
CA TYR A 182 16.88 -15.46 4.44
C TYR A 182 18.08 -16.32 4.05
N GLU A 183 19.20 -15.66 3.77
CA GLU A 183 20.49 -16.32 3.58
C GLU A 183 21.19 -16.41 4.94
N GLY A 184 21.61 -17.62 5.29
CA GLY A 184 22.20 -17.89 6.59
C GLY A 184 23.64 -17.42 6.70
N GLU A 185 23.89 -16.35 7.43
CA GLU A 185 25.24 -16.06 7.91
C GLU A 185 25.52 -16.80 9.23
N THR A 186 26.76 -17.25 9.45
CA THR A 186 27.15 -17.97 10.68
C THR A 186 27.38 -17.05 11.88
N GLU A 187 27.34 -15.73 11.68
CA GLU A 187 27.48 -14.74 12.73
C GLU A 187 26.09 -14.20 13.13
N PRO A 188 25.91 -13.75 14.39
CA PRO A 188 24.65 -13.18 14.86
C PRO A 188 24.39 -11.81 14.20
N VAL A 189 23.99 -11.85 12.93
CA VAL A 189 23.52 -10.70 12.18
C VAL A 189 21.99 -10.74 12.19
N TYR A 190 21.40 -9.65 12.66
CA TYR A 190 19.95 -9.51 12.85
C TYR A 190 19.33 -8.48 11.89
N ASP A 191 20.06 -8.14 10.83
CA ASP A 191 19.73 -7.10 9.84
C ASP A 191 18.56 -7.48 8.93
N TYR A 192 18.22 -8.76 8.84
CA TYR A 192 17.05 -9.28 8.15
C TYR A 192 15.71 -8.82 8.78
N VAL A 193 15.75 -8.26 9.99
CA VAL A 193 14.62 -7.55 10.62
C VAL A 193 15.02 -6.09 10.85
N MET A 194 14.30 -5.15 10.23
CA MET A 194 14.70 -3.73 10.31
C MET A 194 14.63 -3.14 11.72
N ASP A 195 13.54 -3.39 12.47
CA ASP A 195 13.37 -2.86 13.82
C ASP A 195 12.93 -3.96 14.80
N SER A 196 13.88 -4.34 15.64
CA SER A 196 13.75 -5.33 16.70
C SER A 196 13.95 -4.72 18.09
N ASN A 197 13.58 -3.46 18.36
CA ASN A 197 13.82 -2.85 19.67
C ASN A 197 13.14 -3.62 20.84
N HIS A 198 13.95 -4.12 21.78
CA HIS A 198 13.48 -4.92 22.93
C HIS A 198 12.46 -4.25 23.86
N LYS A 199 12.40 -2.90 23.91
CA LYS A 199 11.47 -2.16 24.78
C LYS A 199 10.11 -1.91 24.14
N THR A 200 10.08 -1.68 22.84
CA THR A 200 8.84 -1.36 22.11
C THR A 200 8.29 -2.56 21.34
N ARG A 201 9.15 -3.54 21.03
CA ARG A 201 8.87 -4.69 20.16
C ARG A 201 9.51 -5.96 20.72
N ALA A 202 9.19 -6.28 21.97
CA ALA A 202 9.77 -7.42 22.67
C ALA A 202 9.53 -8.74 21.94
N SER A 203 8.32 -8.97 21.41
CA SER A 203 7.97 -10.19 20.66
C SER A 203 8.84 -10.38 19.41
N VAL A 204 9.07 -9.32 18.65
CA VAL A 204 9.95 -9.35 17.46
C VAL A 204 11.40 -9.60 17.89
N TRP A 205 11.89 -8.90 18.92
CA TRP A 205 13.25 -9.12 19.44
C TRP A 205 13.47 -10.58 19.82
N TRP A 206 12.57 -11.18 20.61
CA TRP A 206 12.64 -12.59 20.99
C TRP A 206 12.65 -13.49 19.77
N GLY A 207 11.69 -13.31 18.86
CA GLY A 207 11.59 -14.10 17.63
C GLY A 207 12.87 -14.05 16.80
N THR A 208 13.45 -12.87 16.57
CA THR A 208 14.68 -12.68 15.79
C THR A 208 15.91 -13.32 16.44
N ARG A 209 16.03 -13.27 17.78
CA ARG A 209 17.16 -13.90 18.47
C ARG A 209 17.03 -15.41 18.50
N LEU A 210 15.82 -15.91 18.74
CA LEU A 210 15.53 -17.34 18.75
C LEU A 210 15.64 -17.95 17.35
N SER A 211 15.11 -17.30 16.31
CA SER A 211 15.23 -17.79 14.94
C SER A 211 16.69 -17.96 14.54
N ASN A 212 17.58 -17.01 14.88
CA ASN A 212 19.01 -17.14 14.62
C ASN A 212 19.64 -18.30 15.40
N ALA A 213 19.35 -18.42 16.71
CA ALA A 213 19.87 -19.51 17.54
C ALA A 213 19.46 -20.90 17.05
N TYR A 214 18.21 -21.05 16.59
CA TYR A 214 17.70 -22.30 16.03
C TYR A 214 18.18 -22.54 14.60
N PHE A 215 18.27 -21.50 13.77
CA PHE A 215 18.82 -21.61 12.41
C PHE A 215 20.27 -22.12 12.44
N ILE A 216 21.11 -21.56 13.32
CA ILE A 216 22.47 -22.07 13.51
C ILE A 216 22.47 -23.47 14.12
N GLY A 217 21.50 -23.79 14.98
CA GLY A 217 21.25 -25.15 15.48
C GLY A 217 21.07 -26.17 14.36
N ILE A 218 20.32 -25.82 13.30
CA ILE A 218 20.17 -26.65 12.10
C ILE A 218 21.52 -26.89 11.44
N LEU A 219 22.31 -25.82 11.21
CA LEU A 219 23.61 -25.92 10.53
C LEU A 219 24.60 -26.77 11.34
N SER A 220 24.57 -26.60 12.66
CA SER A 220 25.38 -27.34 13.62
C SER A 220 25.00 -28.82 13.62
N ALA A 221 23.72 -29.13 13.79
CA ALA A 221 23.21 -30.50 13.78
C ALA A 221 23.55 -31.22 12.46
N ALA A 222 23.36 -30.54 11.32
CA ALA A 222 23.73 -31.08 10.00
C ALA A 222 25.23 -31.35 9.88
N SER A 223 26.08 -30.52 10.50
CA SER A 223 27.55 -30.68 10.51
C SER A 223 28.05 -31.80 11.44
N GLN A 224 27.17 -32.32 12.32
CA GLN A 224 27.47 -33.44 13.20
C GLN A 224 26.86 -34.77 12.75
N VAL A 225 26.14 -34.80 11.61
CA VAL A 225 25.61 -36.05 11.05
C VAL A 225 26.77 -37.00 10.76
N PRO A 226 26.84 -38.18 11.39
CA PRO A 226 27.94 -39.11 11.19
C PRO A 226 27.94 -39.67 9.77
N GLY A 227 29.06 -40.28 9.37
CA GLY A 227 29.09 -41.14 8.19
C GLY A 227 28.00 -42.21 8.31
N VAL A 228 27.18 -42.37 7.28
CA VAL A 228 26.08 -43.35 7.30
C VAL A 228 26.63 -44.69 6.80
N ASP A 229 26.99 -45.58 7.73
CA ASP A 229 27.57 -46.90 7.42
C ASP A 229 26.71 -47.71 6.44
N VAL A 230 25.38 -47.63 6.61
CA VAL A 230 24.39 -48.29 5.74
C VAL A 230 24.47 -47.81 4.28
N LEU A 231 25.01 -46.63 4.04
CA LEU A 231 25.17 -46.01 2.73
C LEU A 231 26.63 -46.01 2.24
N GLY A 232 27.47 -46.86 2.83
CA GLY A 232 28.87 -47.04 2.43
C GLY A 232 29.79 -45.91 2.88
N GLU A 233 29.68 -45.49 4.15
CA GLU A 233 30.53 -44.46 4.78
C GLU A 233 30.55 -43.12 3.99
N THR A 234 29.39 -42.71 3.47
CA THR A 234 29.22 -41.40 2.83
C THR A 234 28.73 -40.35 3.84
N TYR A 235 28.84 -39.07 3.48
CA TYR A 235 28.42 -37.95 4.32
C TYR A 235 27.41 -37.05 3.60
N LEU A 236 26.61 -36.34 4.40
CA LEU A 236 25.60 -35.42 3.90
C LEU A 236 26.25 -34.25 3.14
N ASN A 237 25.82 -34.03 1.91
CA ASN A 237 26.31 -32.94 1.06
C ASN A 237 25.26 -31.83 0.90
N ARG A 238 24.01 -32.22 0.63
CA ARG A 238 22.88 -31.28 0.51
C ARG A 238 21.64 -31.87 1.13
N ALA A 239 20.79 -31.00 1.67
CA ALA A 239 19.47 -31.42 2.09
C ALA A 239 18.43 -30.38 1.68
N ARG A 240 17.23 -30.88 1.45
CA ARG A 240 16.04 -30.10 1.17
C ARG A 240 15.01 -30.45 2.22
N LEU A 241 14.64 -29.49 3.06
CA LEU A 241 13.62 -29.64 4.09
C LEU A 241 12.46 -28.71 3.76
N THR A 242 11.26 -29.24 3.74
CA THR A 242 10.02 -28.52 3.40
C THR A 242 9.02 -28.75 4.52
N PHE A 243 8.44 -27.68 5.04
CA PHE A 243 7.42 -27.69 6.07
C PHE A 243 6.18 -26.99 5.53
N ASN A 244 5.16 -27.76 5.17
CA ASN A 244 3.90 -27.23 4.66
C ASN A 244 2.91 -27.04 5.80
N ARG A 245 2.26 -25.87 5.89
CA ARG A 245 1.34 -25.57 6.98
C ARG A 245 0.10 -26.47 6.90
N ASN A 246 -0.12 -27.28 7.94
CA ASN A 246 -1.31 -28.13 8.01
C ASN A 246 -2.49 -27.37 8.63
N LEU A 247 -3.34 -26.76 7.79
CA LEU A 247 -4.47 -25.93 8.23
C LEU A 247 -5.47 -26.64 9.16
N SER A 248 -5.49 -27.98 9.20
CA SER A 248 -6.35 -28.74 10.13
C SER A 248 -5.83 -28.75 11.57
N LYS A 249 -4.58 -28.36 11.80
CA LYS A 249 -3.96 -28.30 13.12
C LYS A 249 -3.86 -26.85 13.60
N THR A 250 -4.45 -26.57 14.75
CA THR A 250 -4.43 -25.23 15.38
C THR A 250 -3.32 -25.09 16.42
N ASP A 251 -2.88 -26.18 17.04
CA ASP A 251 -1.79 -26.16 18.02
C ASP A 251 -0.41 -26.15 17.35
N ILE A 252 0.30 -25.03 17.46
CA ILE A 252 1.67 -24.86 16.95
C ILE A 252 2.72 -25.68 17.68
N ARG A 253 2.43 -26.18 18.88
CA ARG A 253 3.36 -27.03 19.62
C ARG A 253 3.37 -28.46 19.08
N SER A 254 2.31 -28.88 18.38
CA SER A 254 2.24 -30.20 17.77
C SER A 254 3.34 -30.42 16.73
N GLU A 255 3.89 -31.64 16.68
CA GLU A 255 4.81 -32.07 15.62
C GLU A 255 4.15 -32.07 14.23
N ASN A 256 2.84 -32.28 14.18
CA ASN A 256 2.04 -32.32 12.96
C ASN A 256 1.51 -30.95 12.54
N PHE A 257 1.98 -29.86 13.16
CA PHE A 257 1.60 -28.51 12.76
C PHE A 257 2.05 -28.17 11.33
N PHE A 258 3.18 -28.78 10.92
CA PHE A 258 3.68 -28.76 9.56
C PHE A 258 3.75 -30.19 9.01
N ASP A 259 3.29 -30.39 7.78
CA ASP A 259 3.54 -31.60 7.03
C ASP A 259 4.97 -31.54 6.48
N LEU A 260 5.79 -32.48 6.93
CA LEU A 260 7.21 -32.55 6.60
C LEU A 260 7.42 -33.23 5.24
N GLY A 261 8.26 -32.62 4.41
CA GLY A 261 8.90 -33.26 3.27
C GLY A 261 10.41 -33.08 3.37
N TRP A 262 11.18 -34.13 3.12
CA TRP A 262 12.63 -34.01 3.12
C TRP A 262 13.31 -34.83 2.02
N THR A 263 14.49 -34.37 1.63
CA THR A 263 15.40 -35.08 0.73
C THR A 263 16.83 -34.83 1.17
N PHE A 264 17.59 -35.89 1.40
CA PHE A 264 19.01 -35.82 1.71
C PHE A 264 19.81 -36.35 0.52
N GLN A 265 20.83 -35.61 0.13
CA GLN A 265 21.76 -35.96 -0.94
C GLN A 265 23.16 -36.10 -0.34
N PHE A 266 23.75 -37.26 -0.58
CA PHE A 266 25.07 -37.62 -0.09
C PHE A 266 26.15 -37.36 -1.12
N GLU A 267 27.41 -37.38 -0.67
CA GLU A 267 28.57 -37.14 -1.55
C GLU A 267 28.69 -38.17 -2.68
N ASN A 268 28.34 -39.44 -2.42
CA ASN A 268 28.30 -40.51 -3.42
C ASN A 268 27.13 -40.40 -4.43
N SER A 269 26.43 -39.26 -4.46
CA SER A 269 25.23 -39.00 -5.25
C SER A 269 24.01 -39.84 -4.87
N TYR A 270 24.06 -40.62 -3.78
CA TYR A 270 22.88 -41.27 -3.24
C TYR A 270 21.88 -40.22 -2.73
N LEU A 271 20.60 -40.52 -2.92
CA LEU A 271 19.51 -39.64 -2.55
C LEU A 271 18.53 -40.43 -1.68
N GLN A 272 18.28 -39.95 -0.47
CA GLN A 272 17.28 -40.48 0.45
C GLN A 272 16.10 -39.51 0.51
N THR A 273 14.88 -40.01 0.43
CA THR A 273 13.65 -39.22 0.62
C THR A 273 12.75 -39.82 1.69
N LEU A 274 11.77 -39.04 2.15
CA LEU A 274 10.76 -39.44 3.14
C LEU A 274 10.04 -40.76 2.81
N TRP A 275 9.84 -41.08 1.54
CA TRP A 275 9.06 -42.24 1.09
C TRP A 275 9.88 -43.52 0.93
N MET A 276 11.18 -43.47 1.21
CA MET A 276 12.08 -44.60 1.08
C MET A 276 12.26 -45.29 2.44
N ASP A 277 12.12 -46.61 2.46
CA ASP A 277 12.30 -47.42 3.67
C ASP A 277 13.72 -47.26 4.25
N LEU A 278 13.82 -47.13 5.58
CA LEU A 278 15.07 -47.15 6.32
C LEU A 278 15.04 -48.28 7.36
N PRO A 279 16.20 -48.85 7.73
CA PRO A 279 16.28 -49.98 8.67
C PRO A 279 16.13 -49.60 10.16
N TYR A 280 15.70 -48.37 10.47
CA TYR A 280 15.55 -47.84 11.84
C TYR A 280 14.14 -47.29 12.08
N ASP A 281 13.78 -47.01 13.33
CA ASP A 281 12.60 -46.18 13.62
C ASP A 281 12.77 -44.82 12.91
N THR A 282 11.93 -44.58 11.90
CA THR A 282 12.02 -43.44 10.99
C THR A 282 11.21 -42.24 11.45
N THR A 283 10.74 -42.26 12.70
CA THR A 283 10.12 -41.08 13.30
C THR A 283 11.02 -39.87 13.04
N PRO A 284 10.54 -38.82 12.34
CA PRO A 284 11.41 -37.78 11.80
C PRO A 284 12.00 -36.86 12.87
N TYR A 285 11.43 -36.88 14.07
CA TYR A 285 11.77 -36.01 15.18
C TYR A 285 12.13 -36.82 16.42
N ASN A 286 13.12 -36.34 17.19
CA ASN A 286 13.56 -36.93 18.46
C ASN A 286 13.75 -38.46 18.45
N SER A 287 14.42 -38.98 17.42
CA SER A 287 14.64 -40.42 17.22
C SER A 287 16.10 -40.75 16.94
N ASP A 288 16.43 -42.04 16.89
CA ASP A 288 17.76 -42.55 16.54
C ASP A 288 18.11 -42.36 15.05
N PHE A 289 17.18 -41.85 14.23
CA PHE A 289 17.45 -41.49 12.85
C PHE A 289 18.52 -40.40 12.79
N TRP A 290 19.62 -40.64 12.07
CA TRP A 290 20.75 -39.71 11.94
C TRP A 290 20.35 -38.30 11.44
N GLY A 291 19.25 -38.18 10.69
CA GLY A 291 18.72 -36.88 10.23
C GLY A 291 17.80 -36.18 11.24
N SER A 292 17.35 -36.90 12.27
CA SER A 292 16.38 -36.44 13.27
C SER A 292 16.83 -35.17 14.01
N PRO A 293 18.10 -35.01 14.42
CA PRO A 293 18.54 -33.77 15.06
C PRO A 293 18.33 -32.54 14.18
N THR A 294 18.69 -32.66 12.89
CA THR A 294 18.55 -31.56 11.92
C THR A 294 17.08 -31.25 11.65
N LEU A 295 16.24 -32.27 11.51
CA LEU A 295 14.80 -32.13 11.28
C LEU A 295 14.08 -31.50 12.49
N THR A 296 14.44 -31.91 13.70
CA THR A 296 13.87 -31.41 14.95
C THR A 296 14.19 -29.92 15.16
N GLU A 297 15.45 -29.52 14.96
CA GLU A 297 15.84 -28.09 14.99
C GLU A 297 15.13 -27.27 13.91
N SER A 298 14.97 -27.86 12.71
CA SER A 298 14.30 -27.19 11.58
C SER A 298 12.80 -27.01 11.80
N LEU A 299 12.14 -27.98 12.44
CA LEU A 299 10.74 -27.88 12.83
C LEU A 299 10.54 -26.72 13.81
N HIS A 300 11.38 -26.66 14.85
CA HIS A 300 11.25 -25.61 15.87
C HIS A 300 11.57 -24.22 15.31
N TYR A 301 12.61 -24.11 14.47
CA TYR A 301 12.89 -22.90 13.69
C TYR A 301 11.66 -22.47 12.89
N SER A 302 11.01 -23.40 12.17
CA SER A 302 9.83 -23.11 11.36
C SER A 302 8.64 -22.60 12.20
N LYS A 303 8.44 -23.15 13.41
CA LYS A 303 7.41 -22.68 14.37
C LYS A 303 7.69 -21.26 14.87
N ILE A 304 8.95 -20.94 15.17
CA ILE A 304 9.36 -19.59 15.56
C ILE A 304 9.13 -18.62 14.41
N MET A 305 9.58 -18.98 13.20
CA MET A 305 9.41 -18.14 12.01
C MET A 305 7.94 -17.92 11.65
N HIS A 306 7.08 -18.93 11.79
CA HIS A 306 5.62 -18.76 11.64
C HIS A 306 5.10 -17.64 12.54
N SER A 307 5.47 -17.69 13.82
CA SER A 307 5.05 -16.70 14.82
C SER A 307 5.61 -15.31 14.49
N LEU A 308 6.87 -15.24 14.09
CA LEU A 308 7.57 -14.00 13.79
C LEU A 308 7.02 -13.31 12.53
N PHE A 309 6.72 -14.08 11.47
CA PHE A 309 6.05 -13.54 10.29
C PHE A 309 4.61 -13.11 10.57
N ALA A 310 3.87 -13.86 11.39
CA ALA A 310 2.52 -13.46 11.81
C ALA A 310 2.54 -12.11 12.55
N LEU A 311 3.52 -11.87 13.43
CA LEU A 311 3.70 -10.57 14.09
C LEU A 311 3.96 -9.44 13.08
N ASP A 312 4.86 -9.65 12.12
CA ASP A 312 5.20 -8.62 11.15
C ASP A 312 4.04 -8.30 10.20
N LEU A 313 3.32 -9.32 9.74
CA LEU A 313 2.14 -9.19 8.91
C LEU A 313 0.88 -8.78 9.69
N GLY A 314 1.00 -8.57 11.01
CA GLY A 314 -0.06 -8.06 11.86
C GLY A 314 -1.19 -9.04 12.14
N ASN A 315 -0.93 -10.34 11.99
CA ASN A 315 -1.81 -11.40 12.46
C ASN A 315 -1.56 -11.65 13.95
N CYS A 316 -2.44 -11.08 14.78
CA CYS A 316 -2.37 -11.19 16.24
C CYS A 316 -3.16 -12.37 16.79
N GLU A 317 -3.82 -13.15 15.93
CA GLU A 317 -4.60 -14.30 16.33
C GLU A 317 -3.71 -15.55 16.48
N PRO A 318 -4.06 -16.49 17.38
CA PRO A 318 -3.34 -17.74 17.50
C PRO A 318 -3.48 -18.58 16.21
N PRO A 319 -2.45 -19.37 15.84
CA PRO A 319 -1.34 -19.78 16.69
C PRO A 319 -0.08 -18.91 16.59
N ASN A 320 0.40 -18.42 17.74
CA ASN A 320 1.61 -17.60 17.84
C ASN A 320 2.35 -17.90 19.15
N LEU A 321 3.65 -18.20 19.08
CA LEU A 321 4.48 -18.50 20.26
C LEU A 321 5.08 -17.26 20.93
N LEU A 322 4.95 -16.07 20.34
CA LEU A 322 5.68 -14.86 20.75
C LEU A 322 4.75 -13.80 21.37
N LEU A 323 3.49 -14.15 21.61
CA LEU A 323 2.47 -13.24 22.16
C LEU A 323 2.14 -13.49 23.62
N ASP A 324 2.37 -14.70 24.12
CA ASP A 324 2.10 -15.10 25.49
C ASP A 324 3.35 -15.69 26.16
N GLU A 325 3.33 -15.74 27.48
CA GLU A 325 4.45 -16.24 28.28
C GLU A 325 4.70 -17.74 28.06
N ASP A 326 3.65 -18.55 27.99
CA ASP A 326 3.79 -20.01 27.84
C ASP A 326 4.33 -20.37 26.45
N GLY A 327 3.83 -19.70 25.42
CA GLY A 327 4.33 -19.76 24.05
C GLY A 327 5.80 -19.35 24.00
N LEU A 328 6.18 -18.26 24.66
CA LEU A 328 7.56 -17.76 24.62
C LEU A 328 8.52 -18.72 25.33
N ARG A 329 8.11 -19.28 26.48
CA ARG A 329 8.89 -20.31 27.17
C ARG A 329 9.11 -21.54 26.28
N TYR A 330 8.08 -21.98 25.56
CA TYR A 330 8.20 -23.05 24.57
C TYR A 330 9.12 -22.67 23.40
N ALA A 331 9.01 -21.44 22.87
CA ALA A 331 9.86 -20.95 21.79
C ALA A 331 11.34 -20.89 22.22
N ILE A 332 11.61 -20.49 23.46
CA ILE A 332 12.97 -20.47 24.05
C ILE A 332 13.54 -21.88 24.16
N MET A 333 12.74 -22.83 24.65
CA MET A 333 13.16 -24.20 24.82
C MET A 333 11.96 -25.15 24.69
N ASP A 334 11.92 -25.89 23.59
CA ASP A 334 10.95 -26.97 23.42
C ASP A 334 11.30 -28.12 24.39
N PRO A 335 10.42 -28.48 25.34
CA PRO A 335 10.66 -29.56 26.27
C PRO A 335 10.71 -30.94 25.61
N GLN A 336 10.33 -31.06 24.34
CA GLN A 336 10.47 -32.30 23.57
C GLN A 336 11.75 -32.32 22.74
N ASN A 337 12.41 -31.18 22.51
CA ASN A 337 13.63 -31.11 21.70
C ASN A 337 14.85 -31.59 22.51
N THR A 338 15.20 -32.85 22.28
CA THR A 338 16.29 -33.53 22.98
C THR A 338 17.68 -32.99 22.60
N ASN A 339 17.85 -32.32 21.47
CA ASN A 339 19.16 -31.88 20.95
C ASN A 339 19.87 -30.86 21.85
N ARG A 340 19.09 -30.09 22.63
CA ARG A 340 19.58 -28.96 23.44
C ARG A 340 19.67 -29.26 24.94
N PHE A 341 19.29 -30.48 25.37
CA PHE A 341 19.42 -30.88 26.78
C PHE A 341 20.89 -31.00 27.21
N PRO A 342 21.21 -30.78 28.50
CA PRO A 342 22.58 -30.94 29.00
C PRO A 342 23.18 -32.29 28.59
N GLY A 343 24.35 -32.26 27.93
CA GLY A 343 25.03 -33.47 27.43
C GLY A 343 24.53 -34.00 26.08
N ALA A 344 23.50 -33.40 25.47
CA ALA A 344 23.05 -33.72 24.12
C ALA A 344 23.90 -33.06 23.03
N LEU A 345 23.58 -33.32 21.76
CA LEU A 345 24.36 -32.91 20.58
C LEU A 345 24.81 -31.44 20.59
N LEU A 346 23.91 -30.52 20.92
CA LEU A 346 24.19 -29.07 20.88
C LEU A 346 24.66 -28.50 22.22
N ASN A 347 24.70 -29.31 23.28
CA ASN A 347 24.99 -28.88 24.65
C ASN A 347 26.04 -29.79 25.32
N ASN A 348 26.89 -30.42 24.51
CA ASN A 348 28.05 -31.20 24.94
C ASN A 348 29.34 -30.39 24.69
N PHE A 349 30.05 -30.06 25.77
CA PHE A 349 31.11 -29.04 25.77
C PHE A 349 32.53 -29.63 25.84
N THR A 350 32.70 -30.95 25.77
CA THR A 350 33.89 -31.60 26.34
C THR A 350 34.78 -32.38 25.37
N GLU A 351 34.55 -32.35 24.05
CA GLU A 351 35.49 -32.97 23.11
C GLU A 351 36.22 -31.93 22.23
N PRO A 352 37.56 -31.81 22.34
CA PRO A 352 38.36 -30.87 21.53
C PRO A 352 38.39 -31.17 20.03
N VAL A 353 37.74 -32.25 19.58
CA VAL A 353 37.60 -32.66 18.17
C VAL A 353 36.23 -32.24 17.58
N GLN A 354 35.30 -31.76 18.41
CA GLN A 354 33.94 -31.41 18.00
C GLN A 354 33.72 -29.89 17.97
N LEU A 355 32.74 -29.45 17.17
CA LEU A 355 32.31 -28.05 17.08
C LEU A 355 31.87 -27.56 18.47
N ASP A 356 32.34 -26.39 18.92
CA ASP A 356 31.81 -25.75 20.14
C ASP A 356 30.38 -25.27 19.90
N ASN A 357 29.43 -26.18 20.16
CA ASN A 357 28.00 -25.96 19.99
C ASN A 357 27.41 -25.11 21.11
N GLY A 358 28.13 -25.00 22.23
CA GLY A 358 27.71 -24.34 23.45
C GLY A 358 27.43 -22.85 23.31
N ARG A 359 28.01 -22.20 22.30
CA ARG A 359 27.71 -20.80 21.98
C ARG A 359 26.36 -20.61 21.29
N PHE A 360 25.80 -21.65 20.68
CA PHE A 360 24.51 -21.61 19.94
C PHE A 360 23.30 -21.96 20.80
N THR A 361 23.54 -22.29 22.08
CA THR A 361 22.52 -22.49 23.10
C THR A 361 22.36 -21.29 24.03
N LYS A 362 22.82 -20.11 23.59
CA LYS A 362 22.79 -18.87 24.36
C LYS A 362 22.18 -17.72 23.56
N LEU A 363 21.62 -16.73 24.26
CA LEU A 363 21.09 -15.50 23.70
C LEU A 363 21.86 -14.29 24.23
N PRO A 364 22.09 -13.25 23.41
CA PRO A 364 22.70 -12.02 23.89
C PRO A 364 21.75 -11.24 24.80
N LYS A 365 22.28 -10.67 25.90
CA LYS A 365 21.53 -9.69 26.69
C LYS A 365 21.26 -8.42 25.88
N PRO A 366 20.09 -7.78 26.05
CA PRO A 366 19.82 -6.49 25.43
C PRO A 366 20.85 -5.42 25.83
N ASN A 367 21.37 -4.67 24.85
CA ASN A 367 22.30 -3.55 25.02
C ASN A 367 23.69 -3.89 25.61
N GLU A 368 24.02 -5.17 25.77
CA GLU A 368 25.37 -5.61 26.14
C GLU A 368 26.07 -6.21 24.92
N ALA A 369 27.33 -5.83 24.69
CA ALA A 369 28.14 -6.36 23.61
C ALA A 369 29.30 -7.19 24.18
N GLY A 370 29.49 -8.40 23.65
CA GLY A 370 30.58 -9.30 24.04
C GLY A 370 30.13 -10.75 24.23
N ILE A 371 31.08 -11.69 24.14
CA ILE A 371 30.82 -13.14 24.28
C ILE A 371 30.34 -13.50 25.70
N ASP A 372 30.81 -12.76 26.71
CA ASP A 372 30.45 -12.92 28.13
C ASP A 372 29.06 -12.38 28.50
N ALA A 373 28.41 -11.65 27.58
CA ALA A 373 27.05 -11.10 27.77
C ALA A 373 25.93 -12.08 27.34
N ASN A 374 26.30 -13.31 26.97
CA ASN A 374 25.36 -14.31 26.48
C ASN A 374 24.79 -15.17 27.62
N VAL A 375 23.46 -15.32 27.67
CA VAL A 375 22.74 -16.10 28.66
C VAL A 375 22.31 -17.44 28.06
N PRO A 376 22.56 -18.58 28.72
CA PRO A 376 22.01 -19.88 28.32
C PRO A 376 20.49 -19.84 28.12
N LEU A 377 19.98 -20.56 27.11
CA LEU A 377 18.55 -20.55 26.76
C LEU A 377 17.65 -20.91 27.95
N ASN A 378 18.03 -21.90 28.76
CA ASN A 378 17.30 -22.32 29.96
C ASN A 378 17.16 -21.21 31.03
N GLU A 379 18.10 -20.27 31.10
CA GLU A 379 18.10 -19.13 32.04
C GLU A 379 17.61 -17.83 31.39
N SER A 380 17.49 -17.81 30.06
CA SER A 380 17.24 -16.61 29.28
C SER A 380 15.92 -15.93 29.63
N TYR A 381 14.84 -16.69 29.83
CA TYR A 381 13.53 -16.12 30.18
C TYR A 381 13.62 -15.29 31.47
N GLY A 382 14.09 -15.89 32.58
CA GLY A 382 14.16 -15.21 33.87
C GLY A 382 15.16 -14.05 33.91
N THR A 383 16.21 -14.09 33.10
CA THR A 383 17.27 -13.08 33.07
C THR A 383 16.92 -11.90 32.16
N ILE A 384 16.33 -12.18 30.99
CA ILE A 384 16.12 -11.19 29.93
C ILE A 384 14.73 -10.57 30.04
N GLN A 385 13.68 -11.33 30.39
CA GLN A 385 12.31 -10.82 30.46
C GLN A 385 12.17 -9.53 31.29
N PRO A 386 12.83 -9.36 32.45
CA PRO A 386 12.71 -8.13 33.25
C PRO A 386 13.22 -6.87 32.54
N LEU A 387 14.01 -7.03 31.48
CA LEU A 387 14.57 -5.94 30.68
C LEU A 387 13.69 -5.60 29.46
N MET A 388 12.65 -6.40 29.19
CA MET A 388 11.84 -6.32 27.97
C MET A 388 10.59 -5.45 28.16
N GLY A 389 10.08 -4.93 27.05
CA GLY A 389 8.73 -4.40 26.97
C GLY A 389 7.66 -5.51 26.97
N PRO A 390 6.37 -5.13 26.92
CA PRO A 390 5.29 -6.10 26.78
C PRO A 390 5.38 -6.86 25.45
N LEU A 391 4.98 -8.13 25.47
CA LEU A 391 4.72 -8.88 24.24
C LEU A 391 3.49 -8.27 23.55
N SER A 392 3.59 -7.96 22.27
CA SER A 392 2.56 -7.21 21.56
C SER A 392 2.56 -7.53 20.07
N CYS A 393 1.38 -7.41 19.46
CA CYS A 393 1.19 -7.42 18.01
C CYS A 393 0.38 -6.20 17.59
N ASN A 394 0.78 -5.61 16.46
CA ASN A 394 0.12 -4.47 15.84
C ASN A 394 -0.36 -4.88 14.46
N LYS A 395 -1.53 -4.35 14.04
CA LYS A 395 -2.02 -4.53 12.67
C LYS A 395 -0.99 -3.98 11.67
N ALA A 396 -0.85 -4.67 10.54
CA ALA A 396 0.09 -4.29 9.50
C ALA A 396 -0.62 -3.75 8.26
N THR A 397 -0.01 -2.75 7.64
CA THR A 397 -0.30 -2.32 6.26
C THR A 397 0.98 -2.37 5.44
N ILE A 398 0.88 -2.30 4.12
CA ILE A 398 2.07 -2.18 3.25
C ILE A 398 2.64 -0.77 3.42
N ALA A 399 3.93 -0.69 3.76
CA ALA A 399 4.65 0.57 3.86
C ALA A 399 4.90 1.15 2.46
N ALA A 400 3.97 2.01 2.03
CA ALA A 400 4.02 2.71 0.74
C ALA A 400 3.70 4.20 0.91
N GLN A 401 4.12 4.99 -0.08
CA GLN A 401 3.70 6.39 -0.21
C GLN A 401 2.61 6.48 -1.26
N TYR A 402 1.54 7.22 -0.92
CA TYR A 402 0.39 7.43 -1.78
C TYR A 402 0.40 8.85 -2.31
N LEU A 403 -0.04 9.01 -3.56
CA LEU A 403 -0.18 10.30 -4.20
C LEU A 403 -1.62 10.79 -4.09
N CYS A 404 -1.84 11.90 -3.40
CA CYS A 404 -3.15 12.52 -3.24
C CYS A 404 -3.20 13.88 -3.92
N SER A 405 -4.31 14.19 -4.57
CA SER A 405 -4.56 15.51 -5.16
C SER A 405 -5.31 16.38 -4.16
N VAL A 406 -4.61 17.30 -3.51
CA VAL A 406 -5.16 18.08 -2.37
C VAL A 406 -5.37 19.54 -2.79
N PRO A 407 -6.50 20.18 -2.45
CA PRO A 407 -6.75 21.57 -2.81
C PRO A 407 -5.83 22.51 -2.02
N LYS A 408 -5.03 23.27 -2.77
CA LYS A 408 -4.15 24.32 -2.24
C LYS A 408 -4.58 25.66 -2.79
N GLN A 409 -4.65 26.66 -1.92
CA GLN A 409 -4.99 28.02 -2.32
C GLN A 409 -3.93 28.56 -3.30
N LYS A 410 -4.41 29.24 -4.35
CA LYS A 410 -3.56 29.97 -5.29
C LYS A 410 -2.82 31.09 -4.56
N SER A 411 -1.73 31.58 -5.18
CA SER A 411 -1.08 32.79 -4.66
C SER A 411 -2.08 33.94 -4.65
N VAL A 412 -1.98 34.80 -3.63
CA VAL A 412 -2.97 35.86 -3.38
C VAL A 412 -3.23 36.71 -4.62
N GLY A 413 -2.18 37.06 -5.38
CA GLY A 413 -2.31 37.86 -6.61
C GLY A 413 -3.07 37.14 -7.73
N VAL A 414 -2.80 35.85 -7.97
CA VAL A 414 -3.48 35.06 -9.01
C VAL A 414 -4.93 34.79 -8.61
N MET A 415 -5.16 34.51 -7.33
CA MET A 415 -6.51 34.33 -6.78
C MET A 415 -7.36 35.58 -6.95
N LEU A 416 -6.86 36.76 -6.54
CA LEU A 416 -7.59 38.02 -6.67
C LEU A 416 -7.88 38.34 -8.13
N LEU A 417 -6.91 38.16 -9.02
CA LEU A 417 -7.11 38.38 -10.46
C LEU A 417 -8.21 37.46 -11.02
N ALA A 418 -8.16 36.17 -10.68
CA ALA A 418 -9.16 35.20 -11.14
C ALA A 418 -10.57 35.53 -10.63
N ILE A 419 -10.70 35.93 -9.36
CA ILE A 419 -11.99 36.33 -8.76
C ILE A 419 -12.52 37.59 -9.44
N ILE A 420 -11.70 38.63 -9.62
CA ILE A 420 -12.13 39.89 -10.25
C ILE A 420 -12.59 39.64 -11.69
N LEU A 421 -11.84 38.85 -12.45
CA LEU A 421 -12.21 38.52 -13.84
C LEU A 421 -13.55 37.76 -13.90
N ALA A 422 -13.74 36.78 -13.02
CA ALA A 422 -14.98 36.00 -12.97
C ALA A 422 -16.18 36.86 -12.52
N ASP A 423 -16.02 37.66 -11.46
CA ASP A 423 -17.06 38.57 -10.95
C ASP A 423 -17.50 39.56 -12.02
N LEU A 424 -16.56 40.08 -12.82
CA LEU A 424 -16.85 41.03 -13.88
C LEU A 424 -17.74 40.41 -14.98
N VAL A 425 -17.49 39.14 -15.34
CA VAL A 425 -18.33 38.40 -16.29
C VAL A 425 -19.73 38.16 -15.71
N PHE A 426 -19.84 37.71 -14.45
CA PHE A 426 -21.14 37.46 -13.82
C PHE A 426 -21.95 38.74 -13.61
N LEU A 427 -21.32 39.85 -13.23
CA LEU A 427 -21.97 41.15 -13.09
C LEU A 427 -22.44 41.70 -14.44
N GLN A 428 -21.66 41.51 -15.51
CA GLN A 428 -22.11 41.87 -16.87
C GLN A 428 -23.35 41.06 -17.28
N ALA A 429 -23.36 39.75 -17.01
CA ALA A 429 -24.50 38.90 -17.29
C ALA A 429 -25.74 39.31 -16.45
N ALA A 430 -25.57 39.56 -15.16
CA ALA A 430 -26.64 40.02 -14.27
C ALA A 430 -27.19 41.38 -14.71
N TRP A 431 -26.34 42.30 -15.14
CA TRP A 431 -26.75 43.59 -15.69
C TRP A 431 -27.57 43.42 -16.97
N LYS A 432 -27.14 42.55 -17.89
CA LYS A 432 -27.90 42.25 -19.12
C LYS A 432 -29.26 41.62 -18.83
N LEU A 433 -29.34 40.74 -17.84
CA LEU A 433 -30.61 40.18 -17.36
C LEU A 433 -31.52 41.26 -16.77
N LEU A 434 -30.96 42.17 -15.96
CA LEU A 434 -31.71 43.29 -15.39
C LEU A 434 -32.26 44.21 -16.49
N GLN A 435 -31.44 44.56 -17.48
CA GLN A 435 -31.85 45.34 -18.65
C GLN A 435 -32.97 44.62 -19.42
N TRP A 436 -32.79 43.34 -19.73
CA TRP A 436 -33.80 42.54 -20.43
C TRP A 436 -35.13 42.49 -19.67
N PHE A 437 -35.09 42.32 -18.35
CA PHE A 437 -36.30 42.29 -17.52
C PHE A 437 -36.98 43.66 -17.45
N ALA A 438 -36.19 44.73 -17.35
CA ALA A 438 -36.70 46.09 -17.38
C ALA A 438 -37.35 46.41 -18.73
N ASP A 439 -36.70 46.07 -19.84
CA ASP A 439 -37.19 46.30 -21.20
C ASP A 439 -38.44 45.46 -21.51
N SER A 440 -38.49 44.21 -21.07
CA SER A 440 -39.69 43.37 -21.16
C SER A 440 -40.87 43.97 -20.39
N ARG A 441 -40.62 44.47 -19.18
CA ARG A 441 -41.65 45.15 -18.38
C ARG A 441 -42.10 46.47 -19.01
N MET A 442 -41.21 47.18 -19.69
CA MET A 442 -41.50 48.42 -20.43
C MET A 442 -42.30 48.15 -21.72
N ALA A 443 -42.00 47.07 -22.44
CA ALA A 443 -42.73 46.68 -23.66
C ALA A 443 -44.23 46.44 -23.40
N ASN A 444 -44.58 46.00 -22.18
CA ASN A 444 -45.96 45.78 -21.72
C ASN A 444 -46.71 47.05 -21.28
N ARG A 445 -46.10 48.26 -21.35
CA ARG A 445 -46.79 49.52 -21.05
C ARG A 445 -46.91 50.41 -22.29
N PRO A 446 -48.14 50.62 -22.83
CA PRO A 446 -48.35 51.36 -24.07
C PRO A 446 -48.01 52.86 -23.97
N GLN A 447 -47.92 53.41 -22.77
CA GLN A 447 -47.76 54.85 -22.52
C GLN A 447 -46.32 55.36 -22.69
N MET A 448 -45.37 54.49 -23.02
CA MET A 448 -43.94 54.82 -23.12
C MET A 448 -43.35 54.63 -24.53
N LYS A 449 -44.18 54.32 -25.53
CA LYS A 449 -43.77 54.19 -26.94
C LYS A 449 -43.74 55.53 -27.71
N PHE A 450 -44.00 56.66 -27.03
CA PHE A 450 -44.09 57.98 -27.66
C PHE A 450 -42.85 58.81 -27.35
N CYS A 451 -42.39 59.60 -28.32
CA CYS A 451 -41.28 60.52 -28.11
C CYS A 451 -41.72 61.84 -27.49
N GLU A 452 -40.96 62.33 -26.49
CA GLU A 452 -41.22 63.60 -25.81
C GLU A 452 -41.22 64.77 -26.82
N GLY A 453 -40.31 64.74 -27.80
CA GLY A 453 -40.31 65.66 -28.94
C GLY A 453 -41.39 65.42 -30.00
N CYS A 454 -42.07 64.26 -30.02
CA CYS A 454 -43.22 64.04 -30.89
C CYS A 454 -44.51 64.65 -30.34
N LEU A 455 -44.58 64.89 -29.02
CA LEU A 455 -45.69 65.62 -28.40
C LEU A 455 -45.50 67.14 -28.48
N GLU A 456 -44.26 67.64 -28.46
CA GLU A 456 -44.00 69.08 -28.64
C GLU A 456 -43.97 69.54 -30.11
N ALA A 457 -43.59 68.67 -31.06
CA ALA A 457 -43.65 69.02 -32.49
C ALA A 457 -45.08 69.04 -33.07
N GLN A 458 -46.07 68.52 -32.34
CA GLN A 458 -47.49 68.57 -32.72
C GLN A 458 -48.29 69.24 -31.62
N GLY A 459 -48.37 70.57 -31.67
CA GLY A 459 -49.42 71.28 -30.97
C GLY A 459 -50.80 70.75 -31.37
N GLY A 460 -51.50 70.13 -30.43
CA GLY A 460 -52.96 69.97 -30.46
C GLY A 460 -53.52 68.64 -30.95
N ASN A 461 -54.35 68.07 -30.08
CA ASN A 461 -55.37 67.03 -30.27
C ASN A 461 -54.97 65.54 -30.21
N ALA A 462 -55.50 64.91 -29.16
CA ALA A 462 -55.66 63.47 -29.01
C ALA A 462 -56.70 62.95 -30.02
N GLY A 463 -56.23 62.36 -31.11
CA GLY A 463 -57.04 61.61 -32.07
C GLY A 463 -56.14 60.65 -32.82
N GLY A 464 -56.36 59.36 -32.61
CA GLY A 464 -55.48 58.29 -33.08
C GLY A 464 -55.29 58.27 -34.60
N PHE A 465 -54.13 57.79 -35.02
CA PHE A 465 -53.91 57.31 -36.38
C PHE A 465 -53.29 55.93 -36.40
N GLU A 466 -53.97 55.08 -37.15
CA GLU A 466 -53.65 53.72 -37.54
C GLU A 466 -52.44 53.71 -38.47
N LEU A 467 -51.51 52.77 -38.26
CA LEU A 467 -50.38 52.54 -39.16
C LEU A 467 -50.87 51.90 -40.45
N GLU A 468 -50.91 52.68 -41.53
CA GLU A 468 -51.15 52.20 -42.89
C GLU A 468 -49.97 51.31 -43.32
N LYS A 469 -50.28 50.02 -43.56
CA LYS A 469 -49.34 49.00 -44.04
C LYS A 469 -48.92 49.29 -45.47
N GLN A 470 -47.65 49.62 -45.70
CA GLN A 470 -47.08 49.70 -47.04
C GLN A 470 -46.62 48.29 -47.53
N PRO A 471 -47.02 47.83 -48.72
CA PRO A 471 -46.80 46.46 -49.17
C PRO A 471 -45.43 46.23 -49.86
N ARG A 472 -44.98 44.97 -49.75
CA ARG A 472 -43.78 44.39 -50.39
C ARG A 472 -43.84 44.49 -51.92
N GLY A 473 -42.84 45.13 -52.52
CA GLY A 473 -42.53 45.05 -53.95
C GLY A 473 -41.44 43.99 -54.22
N ARG A 474 -41.84 42.91 -54.90
CA ARG A 474 -40.96 41.90 -55.54
C ARG A 474 -40.49 42.45 -56.89
N GLN A 475 -39.20 42.32 -57.21
CA GLN A 475 -38.74 42.26 -58.60
C GLN A 475 -37.73 41.11 -58.75
N GLN A 476 -38.03 40.20 -59.69
CA GLN A 476 -37.22 39.07 -60.13
C GLN A 476 -36.59 39.38 -61.48
N ALA A 477 -35.30 39.00 -61.60
CA ALA A 477 -34.63 38.26 -62.68
C ALA A 477 -34.57 38.76 -64.15
N GLY A 478 -33.33 38.68 -64.69
CA GLY A 478 -32.97 38.56 -66.13
C GLY A 478 -31.64 39.27 -66.46
N SER A 479 -30.46 38.63 -66.33
CA SER A 479 -29.65 37.95 -67.38
C SER A 479 -29.17 38.87 -68.53
N SER A 480 -27.91 38.98 -69.00
CA SER A 480 -26.86 37.96 -69.23
C SER A 480 -25.53 38.61 -69.73
N LEU A 481 -24.38 37.91 -69.57
CA LEU A 481 -23.16 37.82 -70.43
C LEU A 481 -22.29 39.12 -70.60
N ARG A 482 -20.94 39.16 -70.54
CA ARG A 482 -19.81 38.20 -70.73
C ARG A 482 -18.49 38.75 -70.09
N PRO A 483 -17.40 37.95 -70.05
CA PRO A 483 -16.15 38.15 -69.28
C PRO A 483 -14.95 38.66 -70.10
N ASN A 484 -13.89 39.14 -69.42
CA ASN A 484 -12.45 38.89 -69.67
C ASN A 484 -11.59 39.76 -68.72
N ASP A 485 -10.76 39.12 -67.90
CA ASP A 485 -9.28 39.13 -67.93
C ASP A 485 -8.62 40.25 -67.12
N HIS A 486 -7.97 39.88 -66.01
CA HIS A 486 -6.52 39.95 -65.89
C HIS A 486 -6.01 39.34 -64.56
N TYR A 487 -4.92 38.59 -64.71
CA TYR A 487 -4.10 37.91 -63.72
C TYR A 487 -3.52 38.84 -62.65
N VAL A 488 -3.18 38.28 -61.46
CA VAL A 488 -1.78 38.07 -61.00
C VAL A 488 -1.81 37.19 -59.74
N ARG A 489 -1.06 36.08 -59.82
CA ARG A 489 -0.76 35.11 -58.77
C ARG A 489 0.68 35.38 -58.32
N LEU A 490 0.91 35.58 -57.02
CA LEU A 490 2.25 35.64 -56.42
C LEU A 490 2.47 34.39 -55.55
N HIS A 491 3.50 33.64 -55.90
CA HIS A 491 4.13 32.59 -55.10
C HIS A 491 5.58 32.99 -54.84
N SER A 492 6.04 32.82 -53.60
CA SER A 492 7.45 32.70 -53.14
C SER A 492 7.30 32.21 -51.69
N ARG A 493 7.49 30.94 -51.31
CA ARG A 493 8.76 30.19 -51.11
C ARG A 493 9.87 31.08 -50.56
N GLU A 494 10.17 30.93 -49.26
CA GLU A 494 11.07 29.87 -48.73
C GLU A 494 10.41 29.19 -47.53
#